data_AF-A0A7S3KAJ5-F1
#
_entry.id   AF-A0A7S3KAJ5-F1
#
_cell.length_a   1.000
_cell.length_b   1.000
_cell.length_c   1.000
_cell.angle_alpha   90.00
_cell.angle_beta   90.00
_cell.angle_gamma   90.00
#
_symmetry.space_group_name_H-M   'P 1'
#
loop_
_entity.id
_entity.type
_entity.pdbx_description
1 polymer ?
#
loop_
_entity_poly.entity_id
_entity_poly.type
_entity_poly.pdbx_seq_one_letter_code
_entity_poly.pdbx_strand_id
1 'polypeptide(L)'
;LQDNRFWMPRADYMDSQPDINQKMRKILVDWLLKVHTKFKLLPETLFLTVNIIDRYLSHEEVTRKVLQLVGVAAMHIACKYEEIYPPESNDFVYITDNAYSKKELLETEYKILKTLNFNLTFVSAFR
;
A
#
# COMPACT_ATOMS: atom_id res chain seq x y z
N LEU A 1 -13.57 8.25 -25.48
CA LEU A 1 -12.62 7.22 -25.06
C LEU A 1 -12.22 7.57 -23.63
N GLN A 2 -12.84 6.91 -22.66
CA GLN A 2 -12.75 7.28 -21.24
C GLN A 2 -11.31 7.09 -20.75
N ASP A 3 -10.81 8.08 -20.02
CA ASP A 3 -9.43 8.14 -19.56
C ASP A 3 -9.16 7.04 -18.54
N ASN A 4 -8.54 5.93 -18.96
CA ASN A 4 -8.17 4.78 -18.11
C ASN A 4 -7.11 5.14 -17.03
N ARG A 5 -6.70 6.41 -16.93
CA ARG A 5 -5.64 6.90 -16.04
C ARG A 5 -6.01 6.98 -14.55
N PHE A 6 -7.27 6.84 -14.17
CA PHE A 6 -7.68 6.97 -12.75
C PHE A 6 -7.22 5.79 -11.86
N TRP A 7 -6.98 4.62 -12.46
CA TRP A 7 -6.74 3.35 -11.74
C TRP A 7 -5.28 2.88 -11.83
N MET A 8 -4.48 3.50 -12.70
CA MET A 8 -3.09 3.13 -12.94
C MET A 8 -2.15 4.14 -12.26
N PRO A 9 -1.03 3.68 -11.66
CA PRO A 9 0.03 4.58 -11.25
C PRO A 9 0.69 5.23 -12.46
N ARG A 10 1.32 6.39 -12.27
CA ARG A 10 2.14 7.02 -13.31
C ARG A 10 3.36 6.16 -13.60
N ALA A 11 3.66 5.84 -14.86
CA ALA A 11 4.77 4.94 -15.19
C ALA A 11 6.14 5.44 -14.69
N ASP A 12 6.27 6.76 -14.53
CA ASP A 12 7.46 7.51 -14.17
C ASP A 12 7.41 8.09 -12.74
N TYR A 13 6.47 7.67 -11.88
CA TYR A 13 6.33 8.29 -10.56
C TYR A 13 7.60 8.22 -9.70
N MET A 14 8.42 7.20 -9.92
CA MET A 14 9.67 7.02 -9.17
C MET A 14 10.70 8.11 -9.50
N ASP A 15 10.63 8.73 -10.68
CA ASP A 15 11.53 9.82 -11.08
C ASP A 15 11.18 11.13 -10.35
N SER A 16 9.94 11.25 -9.88
CA SER A 16 9.47 12.38 -9.06
C SER A 16 9.74 12.21 -7.56
N GLN A 17 10.33 11.09 -7.13
CA GLN A 17 10.61 10.83 -5.72
C GLN A 17 12.05 11.24 -5.35
N PRO A 18 12.25 12.23 -4.45
CA PRO A 18 13.58 12.74 -4.14
C PRO A 18 14.40 11.83 -3.19
N ASP A 19 13.74 11.01 -2.37
CA ASP A 19 14.39 10.25 -1.27
C ASP A 19 14.20 8.72 -1.37
N ILE A 20 13.44 8.24 -2.36
CA ILE A 20 13.24 6.80 -2.61
C ILE A 20 13.51 6.45 -4.07
N ASN A 21 13.76 5.17 -4.33
CA ASN A 21 14.02 4.67 -5.68
C ASN A 21 13.42 3.28 -5.92
N GLN A 22 13.50 2.81 -7.16
CA GLN A 22 12.93 1.53 -7.58
C GLN A 22 13.46 0.34 -6.78
N LYS A 23 14.72 0.39 -6.33
CA LYS A 23 15.32 -0.66 -5.49
C LYS A 23 14.67 -0.70 -4.11
N MET A 24 14.42 0.45 -3.49
CA MET A 24 13.71 0.54 -2.21
C MET A 24 12.27 0.03 -2.32
N ARG A 25 11.56 0.40 -3.38
CA ARG A 25 10.24 -0.16 -3.68
C ARG A 25 10.27 -1.68 -3.79
N LYS A 26 11.24 -2.24 -4.53
CA LYS A 26 11.39 -3.69 -4.65
C LYS A 26 11.61 -4.38 -3.29
N ILE A 27 12.45 -3.79 -2.44
CA ILE A 27 12.69 -4.29 -1.08
C ILE A 27 11.40 -4.25 -0.24
N LEU A 28 10.64 -3.16 -0.32
CA LEU A 28 9.34 -3.05 0.35
C LEU A 28 8.37 -4.14 -0.12
N VAL A 29 8.21 -4.32 -1.43
CA VAL A 29 7.27 -5.30 -1.99
C VAL A 29 7.67 -6.73 -1.63
N ASP A 30 8.97 -7.06 -1.65
CA ASP A 30 9.47 -8.37 -1.19
C ASP A 30 9.16 -8.62 0.29
N TRP A 31 9.30 -7.60 1.12
CA TRP A 31 8.91 -7.70 2.54
C TRP A 31 7.40 -7.86 2.71
N LEU A 32 6.58 -7.10 1.97
CA LEU A 32 5.13 -7.22 1.99
C LEU A 32 4.64 -8.60 1.52
N LEU A 33 5.31 -9.22 0.54
CA LEU A 33 5.01 -10.59 0.13
C LEU A 33 5.16 -11.59 1.29
N LYS A 34 6.18 -11.40 2.15
CA LYS A 34 6.38 -12.23 3.35
C LYS A 34 5.29 -12.00 4.39
N VAL A 35 4.87 -10.75 4.60
CA VAL A 35 3.75 -10.39 5.49
C VAL A 35 2.45 -11.01 5.00
N HIS A 36 2.16 -10.84 3.71
CA HIS A 36 1.01 -11.44 3.01
C HIS A 36 0.95 -12.95 3.22
N THR A 37 2.07 -13.64 3.02
CA THR A 37 2.17 -15.10 3.22
C THR A 37 1.95 -15.48 4.68
N LYS A 38 2.49 -14.71 5.64
CA LYS A 38 2.34 -14.97 7.08
C LYS A 38 0.90 -14.81 7.55
N PHE A 39 0.18 -13.83 7.03
CA PHE A 39 -1.24 -13.62 7.30
C PHE A 39 -2.18 -14.48 6.45
N LYS A 40 -1.64 -15.25 5.48
CA LYS A 40 -2.40 -16.13 4.58
C LYS A 40 -3.51 -15.39 3.82
N LEU A 41 -3.19 -14.17 3.38
CA LEU A 41 -4.12 -13.30 2.66
C LEU A 41 -4.34 -13.79 1.22
N LEU A 42 -5.44 -13.35 0.62
CA LEU A 42 -5.76 -13.57 -0.78
C LEU A 42 -4.72 -12.90 -1.71
N PRO A 43 -4.40 -13.48 -2.88
CA PRO A 43 -3.53 -12.83 -3.87
C PRO A 43 -4.03 -11.44 -4.29
N GLU A 44 -5.34 -11.26 -4.38
CA GLU A 44 -6.03 -10.01 -4.70
C GLU A 44 -5.64 -8.90 -3.72
N THR A 45 -5.53 -9.23 -2.43
CA THR A 45 -5.09 -8.30 -1.37
C THR A 45 -3.67 -7.79 -1.63
N LEU A 46 -2.74 -8.65 -2.08
CA LEU A 46 -1.38 -8.24 -2.42
C LEU A 46 -1.36 -7.33 -3.66
N PHE A 47 -2.10 -7.69 -4.70
CA PHE A 47 -2.16 -6.88 -5.92
C PHE A 47 -2.76 -5.49 -5.65
N LEU A 48 -3.84 -5.43 -4.86
CA LEU A 48 -4.43 -4.17 -4.43
C LEU A 48 -3.47 -3.37 -3.56
N THR A 49 -2.75 -4.00 -2.64
CA THR A 49 -1.71 -3.36 -1.82
C THR A 49 -0.68 -2.65 -2.70
N VAL A 50 -0.12 -3.35 -3.69
CA VAL A 50 0.89 -2.79 -4.60
C VAL A 50 0.31 -1.65 -5.44
N ASN A 51 -0.93 -1.79 -5.94
CA ASN A 51 -1.61 -0.74 -6.68
C ASN A 51 -1.81 0.54 -5.83
N ILE A 52 -2.23 0.39 -4.58
CA ILE A 52 -2.41 1.50 -3.64
C ILE A 52 -1.08 2.21 -3.39
N ILE A 53 0.00 1.47 -3.12
CA ILE A 53 1.33 2.04 -2.90
C ILE A 53 1.76 2.86 -4.12
N ASP A 54 1.71 2.28 -5.31
CA ASP A 54 2.20 2.94 -6.52
C ASP A 54 1.39 4.20 -6.86
N ARG A 55 0.07 4.15 -6.70
CA ARG A 55 -0.80 5.31 -6.94
C ARG A 55 -0.59 6.40 -5.90
N TYR A 56 -0.39 6.04 -4.64
CA TYR A 56 -0.08 7.00 -3.59
C TYR A 56 1.27 7.69 -3.85
N LEU A 57 2.32 6.93 -4.18
CA LEU A 57 3.63 7.46 -4.56
C LEU A 57 3.61 8.28 -5.87
N SER A 58 2.55 8.17 -6.69
CA SER A 58 2.33 9.02 -7.86
C SER A 58 1.82 10.43 -7.54
N HIS A 59 1.37 10.66 -6.30
CA HIS A 59 0.77 11.93 -5.87
C HIS A 59 1.50 12.55 -4.67
N GLU A 60 2.17 11.74 -3.85
CA GLU A 60 2.82 12.18 -2.63
C GLU A 60 4.30 11.80 -2.63
N GLU A 61 5.15 12.76 -2.29
CA GLU A 61 6.57 12.51 -1.99
C GLU A 61 6.69 11.80 -0.63
N VAL A 62 7.47 10.73 -0.62
CA VAL A 62 7.63 9.87 0.56
C VAL A 62 9.11 9.72 0.88
N THR A 63 9.46 9.93 2.14
CA THR A 63 10.82 9.65 2.62
C THR A 63 11.03 8.17 2.85
N ARG A 64 12.29 7.74 2.77
CA ARG A 64 12.69 6.35 3.05
C ARG A 64 12.17 5.86 4.41
N LYS A 65 12.15 6.75 5.42
CA LYS A 65 11.77 6.41 6.81
C LYS A 65 10.31 5.98 6.95
N VAL A 66 9.42 6.56 6.14
CA VAL A 66 7.97 6.30 6.22
C VAL A 66 7.46 5.38 5.09
N LEU A 67 8.34 4.97 4.17
CA LEU A 67 7.98 4.08 3.07
C LEU A 67 7.42 2.73 3.54
N GLN A 68 7.99 2.14 4.60
CA GLN A 68 7.45 0.90 5.17
C GLN A 68 6.07 1.12 5.79
N LEU A 69 5.87 2.21 6.53
CA LEU A 69 4.56 2.58 7.08
C LEU A 69 3.49 2.75 6.00
N VAL A 70 3.83 3.40 4.87
CA VAL A 70 2.93 3.49 3.71
C VAL A 70 2.57 2.11 3.18
N GLY A 71 3.54 1.20 3.05
CA GLY A 71 3.28 -0.16 2.58
C GLY A 71 2.37 -0.97 3.51
N VAL A 72 2.58 -0.85 4.82
CA VAL A 72 1.78 -1.51 5.85
C VAL A 72 0.36 -0.94 5.89
N ALA A 73 0.22 0.39 5.84
CA ALA A 73 -1.08 1.04 5.78
C ALA A 73 -1.84 0.66 4.49
N ALA A 74 -1.17 0.62 3.34
CA ALA A 74 -1.76 0.17 2.09
C ALA A 74 -2.26 -1.28 2.17
N MET A 75 -1.50 -2.17 2.81
CA MET A 75 -1.95 -3.56 3.02
C MET A 75 -3.13 -3.64 3.98
N HIS A 76 -3.15 -2.85 5.05
CA HIS A 76 -4.28 -2.79 5.97
C HIS A 76 -5.56 -2.32 5.28
N ILE A 77 -5.47 -1.34 4.36
CA ILE A 77 -6.59 -0.93 3.49
C ILE A 77 -7.04 -2.09 2.61
N ALA A 78 -6.10 -2.75 1.93
CA ALA A 78 -6.41 -3.85 1.02
C ALA A 78 -7.07 -5.02 1.75
N CYS A 79 -6.60 -5.37 2.95
CA CYS A 79 -7.23 -6.41 3.77
C CYS A 79 -8.68 -6.08 4.08
N LYS A 80 -8.98 -4.85 4.52
CA LYS A 80 -10.35 -4.43 4.82
C LYS A 80 -11.26 -4.42 3.59
N TYR A 81 -10.68 -4.37 2.39
CA TYR A 81 -11.42 -4.33 1.14
C TYR A 81 -11.67 -5.73 0.54
N GLU A 82 -10.68 -6.62 0.60
CA GLU A 82 -10.72 -7.93 -0.05
C GLU A 82 -11.01 -9.11 0.90
N GLU A 83 -10.57 -9.02 2.16
CA GLU A 83 -10.67 -10.14 3.10
C GLU A 83 -12.01 -10.17 3.82
N ILE A 84 -12.59 -11.37 3.98
CA ILE A 84 -13.78 -11.58 4.82
C ILE A 84 -13.44 -11.31 6.29
N TYR A 85 -12.24 -11.71 6.71
CA TYR A 85 -11.73 -11.57 8.07
C TYR A 85 -10.35 -10.88 8.02
N PRO A 86 -10.30 -9.55 7.91
CA PRO A 86 -9.03 -8.83 7.86
C PRO A 86 -8.27 -8.92 9.20
N PRO A 87 -6.92 -8.97 9.19
CA PRO A 87 -6.12 -8.86 10.40
C PRO A 87 -6.37 -7.54 11.13
N GLU A 88 -6.19 -7.53 12.46
CA GLU A 88 -6.39 -6.32 13.24
C GLU A 88 -5.22 -5.34 13.05
N SER A 89 -5.50 -4.05 13.23
CA SER A 89 -4.45 -3.00 13.28
C SER A 89 -3.26 -3.33 14.21
N ASN A 90 -3.49 -4.05 15.31
CA ASN A 90 -2.44 -4.45 16.24
C ASN A 90 -1.50 -5.52 15.65
N ASP A 91 -2.00 -6.39 14.77
CA ASP A 91 -1.17 -7.39 14.08
C ASP A 91 -0.17 -6.72 13.14
N PHE A 92 -0.60 -5.63 12.48
CA PHE A 92 0.26 -4.81 11.63
C PHE A 92 1.31 -4.03 12.44
N VAL A 93 0.95 -3.51 13.62
CA VAL A 93 1.94 -2.90 14.53
C VAL A 93 2.97 -3.94 14.98
N TYR A 94 2.51 -5.12 15.38
CA TYR A 94 3.37 -6.20 15.83
C TYR A 94 4.33 -6.70 14.73
N ILE A 95 3.86 -6.86 13.49
CA ILE A 95 4.71 -7.36 12.40
C ILE A 95 5.77 -6.36 11.93
N THR A 96 5.59 -5.08 12.26
CA THR A 96 6.62 -4.05 12.09
C THR A 96 7.60 -3.97 13.25
N ASP A 97 7.61 -4.96 14.15
CA ASP A 97 8.42 -4.97 15.38
C ASP A 97 8.18 -3.72 16.25
N ASN A 98 6.92 -3.25 16.28
CA ASN A 98 6.51 -2.00 16.96
C ASN A 98 7.29 -0.75 16.50
N ALA A 99 7.83 -0.75 15.27
CA ALA A 99 8.48 0.43 14.69
C ALA A 99 7.51 1.61 14.53
N TYR A 100 6.21 1.33 14.46
CA TYR A 100 5.14 2.33 14.32
C TYR A 100 4.01 2.06 15.31
N SER A 101 3.40 3.13 15.82
CA SER A 101 2.21 3.05 16.65
C SER A 101 0.94 2.79 15.83
N LYS A 102 -0.09 2.23 16.47
CA LYS A 102 -1.43 2.09 15.88
C LYS A 102 -1.98 3.44 15.37
N LYS A 103 -1.66 4.53 16.06
CA LYS A 103 -2.10 5.87 15.66
C LYS A 103 -1.47 6.28 14.33
N GLU A 104 -0.15 6.13 14.18
CA GLU A 104 0.56 6.44 12.94
C GLU A 104 0.08 5.59 11.76
N LEU A 105 -0.22 4.31 12.02
CA LEU A 105 -0.83 3.42 11.03
C LEU A 105 -2.16 3.99 10.52
N LEU A 106 -3.08 4.30 11.42
CA LEU A 106 -4.42 4.81 11.08
C LEU A 106 -4.39 6.20 10.43
N GLU A 107 -3.48 7.08 10.87
CA GLU A 107 -3.29 8.41 10.27
C GLU A 107 -2.75 8.30 8.84
N THR A 108 -1.79 7.41 8.61
CA THR A 108 -1.27 7.13 7.27
C THR A 108 -2.34 6.53 6.38
N GLU A 109 -3.16 5.64 6.94
CA GLU A 109 -4.30 5.03 6.25
C GLU A 109 -5.30 6.07 5.75
N TYR A 110 -5.68 6.98 6.64
CA TYR A 110 -6.54 8.11 6.30
C TYR A 110 -5.92 9.00 5.22
N LYS A 111 -4.61 9.28 5.31
CA LYS A 111 -3.91 10.06 4.29
C LYS A 111 -3.96 9.39 2.92
N ILE A 112 -3.66 8.09 2.84
CA ILE A 112 -3.73 7.32 1.59
C ILE A 112 -5.13 7.36 0.99
N LEU A 113 -6.16 7.06 1.79
CA LEU A 113 -7.55 7.06 1.32
C LEU A 113 -7.97 8.43 0.80
N LYS A 114 -7.58 9.50 1.49
CA LYS A 114 -7.86 10.88 1.08
C LYS A 114 -7.15 11.24 -0.22
N THR A 115 -5.86 10.93 -0.36
CA THR A 115 -5.09 11.17 -1.59
C THR A 115 -5.67 10.42 -2.78
N LEU A 116 -6.15 9.19 -2.57
CA LEU A 116 -6.78 8.38 -3.61
C LEU A 116 -8.28 8.69 -3.80
N ASN A 117 -8.86 9.66 -3.09
CA ASN A 117 -10.30 9.95 -3.12
C ASN A 117 -11.18 8.71 -2.90
N PHE A 118 -10.76 7.79 -2.01
CA PHE A 118 -11.42 6.51 -1.72
C PHE A 118 -11.62 5.61 -2.96
N ASN A 119 -10.90 5.89 -4.03
CA ASN A 119 -10.94 5.11 -5.25
C ASN A 119 -9.98 3.91 -5.10
N LEU A 120 -10.54 2.80 -4.60
CA LEU A 120 -9.80 1.55 -4.35
C LEU A 120 -10.13 0.46 -5.37
N THR A 121 -11.16 0.64 -6.19
CA THR A 121 -11.54 -0.34 -7.21
C THR A 121 -10.45 -0.42 -8.28
N PHE A 122 -9.78 -1.56 -8.38
CA PHE A 122 -8.85 -1.86 -9.45
C PHE A 122 -9.38 -3.06 -10.23
N VAL A 123 -9.32 -3.01 -11.55
CA VAL A 123 -9.57 -4.18 -12.40
C VAL A 123 -8.28 -4.99 -12.43
N SER A 124 -8.18 -5.99 -11.56
CA SER A 124 -7.10 -6.97 -11.65
C SER A 124 -7.46 -8.00 -12.72
N ALA A 125 -6.47 -8.63 -13.36
CA ALA A 125 -6.71 -9.66 -14.38
C ALA A 125 -7.45 -10.92 -13.84
N PHE A 126 -7.70 -10.97 -12.53
CA PHE A 126 -8.42 -12.05 -11.85
C PHE A 126 -9.91 -11.71 -11.60
N ARG A 127 -10.37 -10.50 -11.94
CA ARG A 127 -11.78 -10.06 -11.85
C ARG A 127 -12.38 -9.72 -13.20
#